data_AF-A0A174JIB2-F1
#
_entry.id   AF-A0A174JIB2-F1
#
_cell.length_a   1.000
_cell.length_b   1.000
_cell.length_c   1.000
_cell.angle_alpha   90.00
_cell.angle_beta   90.00
_cell.angle_gamma   90.00
#
_symmetry.space_group_name_H-M   'P 1'
#
loop_
_entity.id
_entity.type
_entity.pdbx_description
1 polymer ?
#
loop_
_entity_poly.entity_id
_entity_poly.type
_entity_poly.pdbx_seq_one_letter_code
_entity_poly.pdbx_strand_id
1 'polypeptide(L)'
;MLTNREMMINLLLDQLENSGKEFKRFCTDDAGASEESMVYYNIRCPYSAGNERCLCKGTLDLDRDTCVTCKTKWLDSEIDL
;
A
#
# COMPACT_ATOMS: atom_id res chain seq x y z
N MET A 1 12.15 6.30 -11.95
CA MET A 1 10.68 6.36 -12.02
C MET A 1 10.13 6.41 -10.60
N LEU A 2 8.92 6.93 -10.39
CA LEU A 2 8.25 6.89 -9.08
C LEU A 2 7.55 5.54 -8.90
N THR A 3 7.58 5.01 -7.69
CA THR A 3 6.79 3.84 -7.28
C THR A 3 5.37 4.25 -6.89
N ASN A 4 4.44 3.29 -6.87
CA ASN A 4 3.08 3.54 -6.37
C ASN A 4 3.10 4.06 -4.92
N ARG A 5 4.02 3.57 -4.09
CA ARG A 5 4.23 4.04 -2.71
C ARG A 5 4.60 5.51 -2.67
N GLU A 6 5.59 5.93 -3.46
CA GLU A 6 6.04 7.32 -3.51
C GLU A 6 4.94 8.26 -4.01
N MET A 7 4.15 7.85 -5.02
CA MET A 7 3.00 8.64 -5.47
C MET A 7 1.95 8.80 -4.38
N MET A 8 1.61 7.73 -3.65
CA MET A 8 0.65 7.82 -2.54
C MET A 8 1.15 8.75 -1.43
N ILE A 9 2.44 8.66 -1.09
CA ILE A 9 3.04 9.55 -0.10
C ILE A 9 2.97 11.00 -0.56
N ASN A 10 3.32 11.28 -1.82
CA ASN A 10 3.26 12.64 -2.38
C ASN A 10 1.84 13.21 -2.31
N LEU A 11 0.81 12.45 -2.71
CA LEU A 11 -0.59 12.89 -2.63
C LEU A 11 -1.01 13.28 -1.20
N LEU A 12 -0.55 12.53 -0.19
CA LEU A 12 -0.86 12.81 1.21
C LEU A 12 -0.08 14.01 1.75
N LEU A 13 1.19 14.18 1.33
CA LEU A 13 2.01 15.33 1.68
C LEU A 13 1.46 16.63 1.06
N ASP A 14 1.05 16.60 -0.20
CA ASP A 14 0.43 17.74 -0.88
C ASP A 14 -0.84 18.20 -0.15
N GLN A 15 -1.65 17.27 0.35
CA GLN A 15 -2.84 17.60 1.13
C GLN A 15 -2.51 18.23 2.49
N LEU A 16 -1.44 17.77 3.16
CA LEU A 16 -0.98 18.37 4.40
C LEU A 16 -0.50 19.80 4.18
N GLU A 17 0.32 20.02 3.14
CA GLU A 17 0.82 21.33 2.74
C GLU A 17 -0.34 22.29 2.43
N ASN A 18 -1.31 21.85 1.62
CA ASN A 18 -2.50 22.63 1.30
C ASN A 18 -3.36 22.97 2.52
N SER A 19 -3.28 22.18 3.59
CA SER A 19 -3.98 22.44 4.86
C SER A 19 -3.20 23.35 5.82
N GLY A 20 -2.01 23.81 5.44
CA GLY A 20 -1.12 24.61 6.28
C GLY A 20 -0.56 23.84 7.48
N LYS A 21 -0.58 22.51 7.45
CA LYS A 21 -0.11 21.65 8.52
C LYS A 21 1.30 21.14 8.21
N GLU A 22 2.19 21.25 9.18
CA GLU A 22 3.51 20.63 9.11
C GLU A 22 3.41 19.10 9.27
N PHE A 23 4.13 18.37 8.42
CA PHE A 23 4.28 16.93 8.59
C PHE A 23 5.09 16.63 9.86
N LYS A 24 4.48 15.91 10.80
CA LYS A 24 5.16 15.41 11.99
C LYS A 24 5.34 13.91 11.87
N ARG A 25 6.61 13.46 11.85
CA ARG A 25 6.91 12.03 11.89
C ARG A 25 6.50 11.49 13.27
N PHE A 26 5.53 10.61 13.27
CA PHE A 26 5.08 9.90 14.46
C PHE A 26 5.59 8.46 14.37
N CYS A 27 6.29 8.02 15.41
CA CYS A 27 6.73 6.62 15.57
C CYS A 27 5.96 6.07 16.75
N THR A 28 5.20 5.02 16.50
CA THR A 28 4.29 4.39 17.47
C THR A 28 4.72 2.93 17.62
N ASP A 29 4.88 2.46 18.86
CA ASP A 29 5.35 1.10 19.21
C ASP A 29 4.18 0.10 19.36
N ASP A 30 3.06 0.41 18.72
CA ASP A 30 1.69 0.18 19.19
C ASP A 30 1.11 -1.23 19.12
N ALA A 31 1.87 -2.29 19.38
CA ALA A 31 1.29 -3.60 19.71
C ALA A 31 0.12 -4.04 18.78
N GLY A 32 0.12 -3.64 17.49
CA GLY A 32 -1.12 -3.73 16.70
C GLY A 32 -1.20 -2.98 15.37
N ALA A 33 -0.50 -1.87 15.13
CA ALA A 33 -0.47 -1.23 13.80
C ALA A 33 0.83 -1.57 13.04
N SER A 34 1.12 -2.87 12.94
CA SER A 34 2.23 -3.34 12.10
C SER A 34 2.07 -2.83 10.67
N GLU A 35 3.19 -2.62 9.96
CA GLU A 35 3.17 -2.29 8.53
C GLU A 35 2.29 -3.29 7.76
N GLU A 36 2.37 -4.57 8.12
CA GLU A 36 1.51 -5.64 7.61
C GLU A 36 0.02 -5.32 7.77
N SER A 37 -0.43 -4.93 8.98
CA SER A 37 -1.84 -4.60 9.23
C SER A 37 -2.27 -3.33 8.47
N MET A 38 -1.38 -2.34 8.37
CA MET A 38 -1.64 -1.13 7.57
C MET A 38 -1.82 -1.47 6.09
N VAL A 39 -0.94 -2.30 5.52
CA VAL A 39 -1.02 -2.75 4.13
C VAL A 39 -2.26 -3.63 3.92
N TYR A 40 -2.55 -4.55 4.85
CA TYR A 40 -3.67 -5.47 4.70
C TYR A 40 -5.03 -4.74 4.73
N TYR A 41 -5.25 -3.87 5.71
CA TYR A 41 -6.56 -3.24 5.93
C TYR A 41 -6.77 -1.94 5.15
N ASN A 42 -5.72 -1.13 4.92
CA ASN A 42 -5.89 0.23 4.36
C ASN A 42 -5.51 0.35 2.88
N ILE A 43 -4.83 -0.64 2.30
CA ILE A 43 -4.53 -0.67 0.87
C ILE A 43 -5.49 -1.64 0.18
N ARG A 44 -6.26 -1.16 -0.80
CA ARG A 44 -7.16 -2.01 -1.60
C ARG A 44 -6.35 -2.91 -2.53
N CYS A 45 -6.89 -4.09 -2.87
CA CYS A 45 -6.29 -4.91 -3.93
C CYS A 45 -6.18 -4.08 -5.23
N PRO A 46 -4.98 -3.92 -5.81
CA PRO A 46 -4.78 -3.12 -7.01
C PRO A 46 -5.14 -3.86 -8.30
N TYR A 47 -5.47 -5.15 -8.21
CA TYR A 47 -5.69 -6.02 -9.35
C TYR A 47 -7.13 -6.54 -9.41
N SER A 48 -7.63 -6.71 -10.64
CA SER A 48 -8.88 -7.43 -10.91
C SER A 48 -8.69 -8.95 -10.73
N ALA A 49 -9.80 -9.67 -10.55
CA ALA A 49 -9.78 -11.13 -10.50
C ALA A 49 -9.17 -11.70 -11.79
N GLY A 50 -8.23 -12.65 -11.64
CA GLY A 50 -7.53 -13.29 -12.77
C GLY A 50 -6.40 -12.48 -13.39
N ASN A 51 -6.05 -11.30 -12.85
CA ASN A 51 -4.89 -10.53 -13.32
C ASN A 51 -3.58 -11.31 -13.12
N GLU A 52 -2.75 -11.41 -14.15
CA GLU A 52 -1.47 -12.15 -14.11
C GLU A 52 -0.47 -11.60 -13.08
N ARG A 53 -0.58 -10.33 -12.72
CA ARG A 53 0.28 -9.69 -11.72
C ARG A 53 -0.16 -9.99 -10.28
N CYS A 54 -1.36 -10.52 -10.07
CA CYS A 54 -1.81 -10.87 -8.71
C CYS A 54 -1.21 -12.20 -8.25
N LEU A 55 -0.76 -12.24 -7.00
CA LEU A 55 -0.17 -13.47 -6.45
C LEU A 55 -1.21 -14.55 -6.12
N CYS A 56 -2.47 -14.16 -6.02
CA CYS A 56 -3.58 -15.07 -5.74
C CYS A 56 -4.23 -15.67 -7.00
N LYS A 57 -3.54 -15.64 -8.14
CA LYS A 57 -4.09 -16.19 -9.38
C LYS A 57 -4.34 -17.70 -9.23
N GLY A 58 -5.56 -18.13 -9.52
CA GLY A 58 -5.93 -19.55 -9.50
C GLY A 58 -6.17 -20.13 -8.09
N THR A 59 -6.18 -19.29 -7.04
CA THR A 59 -6.61 -19.69 -5.70
C THR A 59 -7.88 -18.94 -5.29
N LEU A 60 -8.77 -19.63 -4.59
CA LEU A 60 -9.93 -19.04 -3.91
C LEU A 60 -9.65 -18.78 -2.41
N ASP A 61 -8.62 -19.44 -1.87
CA ASP A 61 -8.19 -19.27 -0.49
C ASP A 61 -7.18 -18.12 -0.43
N LEU A 62 -7.67 -16.95 -0.03
CA LEU A 62 -6.89 -15.74 0.15
C LEU A 62 -6.45 -15.66 1.61
N ASP A 63 -5.22 -16.09 1.89
CA ASP A 63 -4.60 -15.79 3.17
C ASP A 63 -4.10 -14.34 3.24
N ARG A 64 -3.87 -13.89 4.47
CA ARG A 64 -3.43 -12.54 4.79
C ARG A 64 -2.05 -12.24 4.21
N ASP A 65 -1.13 -13.18 4.33
CA ASP A 65 0.28 -13.03 3.92
C ASP A 65 0.39 -12.83 2.40
N THR A 66 -0.41 -13.57 1.62
CA THR A 66 -0.51 -13.44 0.17
C THR A 66 -1.03 -12.05 -0.21
N CYS A 67 -2.07 -11.58 0.47
CA CYS A 67 -2.61 -10.24 0.24
C CYS A 67 -1.58 -9.15 0.56
N VAL A 68 -0.92 -9.23 1.72
CA VAL A 68 0.09 -8.27 2.14
C VAL A 68 1.25 -8.26 1.15
N THR A 69 1.80 -9.42 0.83
CA THR A 69 2.91 -9.55 -0.12
C THR A 69 2.55 -9.01 -1.49
N CYS A 70 1.35 -9.32 -1.99
CA CYS A 70 0.89 -8.83 -3.29
C CYS A 70 0.74 -7.31 -3.31
N LYS A 71 0.17 -6.72 -2.26
CA LYS A 71 -0.01 -5.26 -2.15
C LYS A 71 1.32 -4.54 -1.96
N THR A 72 2.24 -5.09 -1.16
CA THR A 72 3.59 -4.54 -0.98
C THR A 72 4.37 -4.57 -2.31
N LYS A 73 4.33 -5.66 -3.07
CA LYS A 73 4.95 -5.71 -4.40
C LYS A 73 4.39 -4.66 -5.36
N TRP A 74 3.09 -4.40 -5.30
CA TRP A 74 2.48 -3.34 -6.09
C TRP A 74 2.89 -1.95 -5.60
N LEU A 75 2.94 -1.72 -4.29
CA LEU A 75 3.42 -0.46 -3.72
C LEU A 75 4.84 -0.14 -4.19
N ASP A 76 5.70 -1.16 -4.26
CA ASP A 76 7.10 -1.00 -4.63
C ASP A 76 7.34 -1.08 -6.15
N SER A 77 6.30 -1.36 -6.96
CA SER A 77 6.42 -1.35 -8.42
C SER A 77 6.41 0.09 -8.95
N GLU A 78 7.21 0.33 -9.98
CA GLU A 78 7.20 1.59 -10.72
C GLU A 78 5.83 1.87 -11.34
N ILE A 79 5.46 3.14 -11.40
CA ILE A 79 4.26 3.59 -12.10
C ILE A 79 4.57 3.54 -13.60
N ASP A 80 3.72 2.82 -14.34
CA ASP A 80 3.67 2.92 -15.80
C ASP A 80 3.05 4.29 -16.15
N LEU A 81 3.91 5.28 -16.45
CA LEU A 81 3.52 6.62 -16.91
C LEU A 81 3.17 6.64 -18.40
#